data_AF-A0A2V9VMX2-F1
#
_entry.id   AF-A0A2V9VMX2-F1
#
_cell.length_a   1.000
_cell.length_b   1.000
_cell.length_c   1.000
_cell.angle_alpha   90.00
_cell.angle_beta   90.00
_cell.angle_gamma   90.00
#
_symmetry.space_group_name_H-M   'P 1'
#
loop_
_entity.id
_entity.type
_entity.pdbx_description
1 polymer ?
#
loop_
_entity_poly.entity_id
_entity_poly.type
_entity_poly.pdbx_seq_one_letter_code
_entity_poly.pdbx_strand_id
1 'polypeptide(L)'
;EKNTSNIQEGIDNLNKALQLRPDYDDAMAYMNLMYRERADVQCNDPASRAADLKTADEWVDKTLAVKKAKAEKQPGVGGITMGNEGK
;
A
#
# COMPACT_ATOMS: atom_id res chain seq x y z
N GLU A 1 15.14 -16.74 -16.11
CA GLU A 1 14.75 -15.32 -16.03
C GLU A 1 14.07 -15.09 -14.69
N LYS A 2 14.53 -14.14 -13.88
CA LYS A 2 13.80 -13.75 -12.67
C LYS A 2 12.60 -12.90 -13.13
N ASN A 3 11.49 -12.92 -12.40
CA ASN A 3 10.18 -12.32 -12.76
C ASN A 3 10.17 -10.78 -12.94
N THR A 4 11.32 -10.15 -13.21
CA THR A 4 11.54 -8.71 -13.28
C THR A 4 10.60 -7.99 -14.25
N SER A 5 10.30 -8.58 -15.42
CA SER A 5 9.35 -7.98 -16.39
C SER A 5 7.94 -7.86 -15.81
N ASN A 6 7.44 -8.93 -15.18
CA ASN A 6 6.10 -8.96 -14.58
C ASN A 6 6.01 -8.00 -13.39
N ILE A 7 7.09 -7.88 -12.61
CA ILE A 7 7.18 -6.93 -11.50
C ILE A 7 7.10 -5.49 -12.02
N GLN A 8 7.87 -5.16 -13.06
CA GLN A 8 7.86 -3.81 -13.62
C GLN A 8 6.50 -3.46 -14.23
N GLU A 9 5.89 -4.38 -14.99
CA GLU A 9 4.54 -4.20 -15.54
C GLU A 9 3.50 -4.00 -14.43
N GLY A 10 3.61 -4.76 -13.33
CA GLY A 10 2.77 -4.58 -12.14
C GLY A 10 2.88 -3.18 -11.55
N ILE A 11 4.11 -2.68 -11.38
CA ILE A 11 4.37 -1.31 -10.90
C ILE A 11 3.75 -0.27 -11.84
N ASP A 12 3.91 -0.42 -13.15
CA ASP A 12 3.41 0.54 -14.13
C ASP A 12 1.87 0.58 -14.15
N ASN A 13 1.23 -0.58 -14.08
CA ASN A 13 -0.22 -0.68 -13.99
C ASN A 13 -0.78 -0.07 -12.70
N LEU A 14 -0.12 -0.31 -11.56
CA LEU A 14 -0.51 0.30 -10.28
C LEU A 14 -0.29 1.81 -10.28
N ASN A 15 0.79 2.30 -10.87
CA ASN A 15 1.02 3.73 -11.08
C ASN A 15 -0.10 4.35 -11.92
N LYS A 16 -0.54 3.67 -12.99
CA LYS A 16 -1.67 4.13 -13.79
C LYS A 16 -2.97 4.16 -12.98
N ALA A 17 -3.21 3.16 -12.14
CA ALA A 17 -4.37 3.13 -11.25
C ALA A 17 -4.36 4.32 -10.27
N LEU A 18 -3.19 4.67 -9.70
CA LEU A 18 -3.03 5.80 -8.78
C LEU A 18 -3.14 7.16 -9.48
N GLN A 19 -2.73 7.27 -10.75
CA GLN A 19 -3.00 8.47 -11.56
C GLN A 19 -4.50 8.70 -11.78
N LEU A 20 -5.28 7.62 -11.96
CA LEU A 20 -6.73 7.69 -12.18
C LEU A 20 -7.49 7.88 -10.87
N ARG A 21 -7.01 7.29 -9.78
CA ARG A 21 -7.62 7.34 -8.44
C ARG A 21 -6.53 7.49 -7.38
N PRO A 22 -6.16 8.73 -7.02
CA PRO A 22 -5.06 9.00 -6.09
C PRO A 22 -5.28 8.48 -4.67
N ASP A 23 -6.51 8.18 -4.28
CA ASP A 23 -6.85 7.60 -2.97
C ASP A 23 -7.09 6.09 -3.04
N TYR A 24 -6.68 5.39 -4.10
CA TYR A 24 -6.89 3.96 -4.24
C TYR A 24 -5.94 3.15 -3.33
N ASP A 25 -6.39 2.91 -2.11
CA ASP A 25 -5.63 2.26 -1.04
C ASP A 25 -5.21 0.83 -1.38
N ASP A 26 -6.02 0.07 -2.13
CA ASP A 26 -5.60 -1.26 -2.58
C ASP A 26 -4.43 -1.19 -3.57
N ALA A 27 -4.43 -0.21 -4.48
CA ALA A 27 -3.31 -0.02 -5.41
C ALA A 27 -2.04 0.41 -4.66
N MET A 28 -2.17 1.23 -3.62
CA MET A 28 -1.03 1.57 -2.74
C MET A 28 -0.51 0.35 -1.99
N ALA A 29 -1.40 -0.49 -1.46
CA ALA A 29 -1.03 -1.71 -0.75
C ALA A 29 -0.27 -2.69 -1.66
N TYR A 30 -0.72 -2.85 -2.91
CA TYR A 30 -0.05 -3.69 -3.90
C TYR A 30 1.27 -3.10 -4.39
N MET A 31 1.42 -1.77 -4.38
CA MET A 31 2.70 -1.15 -4.71
C MET A 31 3.80 -1.58 -3.74
N ASN A 32 3.51 -1.62 -2.43
CA ASN A 32 4.44 -2.19 -1.44
C ASN A 32 4.86 -3.63 -1.78
N LEU A 33 3.94 -4.49 -2.20
CA LEU A 33 4.27 -5.88 -2.54
C LEU A 33 5.17 -5.96 -3.77
N MET A 34 4.89 -5.18 -4.81
CA MET A 34 5.74 -5.16 -6.01
C MET A 34 7.18 -4.75 -5.71
N TYR A 35 7.39 -3.75 -4.85
CA TYR A 35 8.74 -3.35 -4.44
C TYR A 35 9.45 -4.43 -3.60
N ARG A 36 8.73 -5.19 -2.76
CA ARG A 36 9.33 -6.33 -2.02
C ARG A 36 9.75 -7.46 -2.95
N GLU A 37 8.91 -7.83 -3.92
CA GLU A 37 9.26 -8.82 -4.95
C GLU A 37 10.45 -8.36 -5.78
N ARG A 38 10.53 -7.05 -6.10
CA ARG A 38 11.66 -6.48 -6.82
C ARG A 38 12.96 -6.56 -6.01
N ALA A 39 12.90 -6.27 -4.71
CA ALA A 39 14.02 -6.41 -3.80
C ALA A 39 14.52 -7.87 -3.72
N ASP A 40 13.62 -8.85 -3.72
CA ASP A 40 13.97 -10.27 -3.61
C ASP A 40 14.70 -10.81 -4.85
N VAL A 41 14.42 -10.28 -6.04
CA VAL A 41 15.11 -10.70 -7.26
C VAL A 41 16.51 -10.07 -7.43
N GLN A 42 16.82 -8.98 -6.71
CA GLN A 42 18.07 -8.21 -6.78
C GLN A 42 19.22 -8.80 -5.94
N CYS A 43 19.50 -10.10 -6.07
CA CYS A 43 20.46 -10.81 -5.20
C CYS A 43 21.90 -10.26 -5.21
N ASN A 44 22.32 -9.57 -6.29
CA ASN A 44 23.69 -9.07 -6.45
C ASN A 44 23.80 -7.55 -6.29
N ASP A 45 22.71 -6.89 -5.88
CA ASP A 45 22.68 -5.42 -5.69
C ASP A 45 22.03 -5.07 -4.35
N PRO A 46 22.80 -5.10 -3.25
CA PRO A 46 22.30 -4.78 -1.91
C PRO A 46 21.77 -3.34 -1.79
N ALA A 47 22.32 -2.40 -2.56
CA ALA A 47 21.91 -1.01 -2.52
C ALA A 47 20.53 -0.83 -3.16
N SER A 48 20.31 -1.41 -4.35
CA SER A 48 18.99 -1.42 -4.97
C SER A 48 17.97 -2.17 -4.11
N ARG A 49 18.37 -3.30 -3.52
CA ARG A 49 17.51 -4.07 -2.61
C ARG A 49 17.04 -3.22 -1.43
N ALA A 50 17.96 -2.51 -0.78
CA ALA A 50 17.63 -1.64 0.34
C ALA A 50 16.73 -0.46 -0.08
N ALA A 51 16.95 0.12 -1.25
CA ALA A 51 16.12 1.19 -1.78
C ALA A 51 14.67 0.72 -2.06
N ASP A 52 14.51 -0.49 -2.61
CA ASP A 52 13.21 -1.09 -2.86
C ASP A 52 12.45 -1.42 -1.57
N LEU A 53 13.13 -1.99 -0.57
CA LEU A 53 12.53 -2.23 0.74
C LEU A 53 12.07 -0.93 1.42
N LYS A 54 12.89 0.12 1.36
CA LYS A 54 12.51 1.44 1.87
C LYS A 54 11.28 1.98 1.13
N THR A 55 11.25 1.87 -0.19
CA THR A 55 10.10 2.32 -1.00
C THR A 55 8.84 1.53 -0.65
N ALA A 56 8.96 0.22 -0.41
CA ALA A 56 7.85 -0.61 0.03
C ALA A 56 7.29 -0.15 1.39
N ASP A 57 8.15 0.15 2.36
CA ASP A 57 7.74 0.66 3.68
C ASP A 57 7.03 2.02 3.55
N GLU A 58 7.53 2.93 2.70
CA GLU A 58 6.85 4.20 2.42
C GLU A 58 5.44 4.00 1.83
N TRP A 59 5.22 2.95 1.03
CA TRP A 59 3.89 2.61 0.51
C TRP A 59 2.96 2.04 1.58
N VAL A 60 3.48 1.30 2.56
CA VAL A 60 2.70 0.87 3.74
C VAL A 60 2.19 2.09 4.50
N ASP A 61 3.08 3.03 4.81
CA ASP A 61 2.72 4.25 5.55
C ASP A 61 1.66 5.08 4.81
N LYS A 62 1.85 5.29 3.50
CA LYS A 62 0.87 5.98 2.65
C LYS A 62 -0.49 5.28 2.66
N THR A 63 -0.50 3.96 2.53
CA THR A 63 -1.73 3.16 2.54
C THR A 63 -2.48 3.30 3.87
N LEU A 64 -1.78 3.19 4.99
CA LEU A 64 -2.36 3.34 6.32
C LEU A 64 -2.93 4.74 6.54
N ALA A 65 -2.20 5.78 6.12
CA ALA A 65 -2.67 7.17 6.19
C ALA A 65 -3.94 7.38 5.38
N VAL A 66 -4.02 6.84 4.15
CA VAL A 66 -5.22 6.93 3.31
C VAL A 66 -6.39 6.17 3.93
N LYS A 67 -6.18 4.94 4.41
CA LYS A 67 -7.23 4.15 5.07
C LYS A 67 -7.79 4.86 6.30
N LYS A 68 -6.92 5.44 7.14
CA LYS A 68 -7.33 6.26 8.28
C LYS A 68 -8.15 7.47 7.85
N ALA A 69 -7.66 8.24 6.88
CA ALA A 69 -8.36 9.42 6.38
C ALA A 69 -9.72 9.08 5.73
N LYS A 70 -9.85 7.92 5.08
CA LYS A 70 -11.13 7.42 4.56
C LYS A 70 -12.10 7.05 5.68
N ALA A 71 -11.63 6.37 6.72
CA ALA A 71 -12.45 5.99 7.87
C ALA A 71 -12.99 7.22 8.61
N GLU A 72 -12.15 8.25 8.80
CA GLU A 72 -12.55 9.53 9.43
C GLU A 72 -13.61 10.30 8.61
N LYS A 73 -13.64 10.11 7.29
CA LYS A 73 -14.59 10.78 6.38
C LYS A 73 -15.92 10.03 6.23
N GLN A 74 -16.05 8.81 6.77
CA GLN A 74 -17.32 8.07 6.74
C GLN A 74 -18.12 8.39 8.01
N PRO A 75 -19.21 9.20 7.95
CA PRO A 75 -20.11 9.36 9.07
C PRO A 75 -20.90 8.06 9.24
N GLY A 76 -20.54 7.21 10.22
CA GLY A 76 -21.39 6.06 10.52
C GLY A 76 -20.83 4.86 11.29
N VAL A 77 -19.52 4.67 11.45
CA VAL A 77 -19.00 3.53 12.26
C VAL A 77 -18.78 3.98 13.71
N GLY A 78 -19.86 4.41 14.36
CA GLY A 78 -19.86 4.87 15.75
C GLY A 78 -21.25 5.13 16.35
N GLY A 79 -22.33 4.91 15.59
CA GLY A 79 -23.71 4.90 16.08
C GLY A 79 -24.11 3.59 16.74
N ILE A 80 -23.20 2.92 17.47
CA ILE A 80 -23.62 1.91 18.45
C ILE A 80 -23.77 2.67 19.76
N THR A 81 -25.01 2.99 20.08
CA THR A 81 -25.47 3.42 21.39
C THR A 81 -24.74 2.63 22.48
N MET A 82 -23.87 3.29 23.25
CA MET A 82 -23.47 2.80 24.55
C MET A 82 -24.71 2.90 25.44
N GLY A 83 -25.53 1.86 25.36
CA GLY A 83 -26.69 1.65 26.19
C GLY A 83 -26.24 1.63 27.64
N ASN A 84 -26.59 2.72 28.30
CA ASN A 84 -26.79 2.86 29.72
C ASN A 84 -27.27 1.54 30.36
N GLU A 85 -26.37 0.77 30.97
CA GLU A 85 -26.73 -0.23 31.98
C GLU A 85 -26.12 0.19 33.30
N GLY A 86 -26.81 1.14 33.94
CA GLY A 86 -26.79 1.21 35.39
C GLY A 86 -27.50 -0.01 35.95
N LYS A 87 -26.78 -0.78 36.78
CA LYS A 87 -27.24 -1.28 38.08
C LYS A 87 -26.06 -1.80 38.88
#